data_AF-A0A382X405-F1
#
_entry.id   AF-A0A382X405-F1
#
_cell.length_a   1.000
_cell.length_b   1.000
_cell.length_c   1.000
_cell.angle_alpha   90.00
_cell.angle_beta   90.00
_cell.angle_gamma   90.00
#
_symmetry.space_group_name_H-M   'P 1'
#
loop_
_entity.id
_entity.type
_entity.pdbx_description
1 polymer ?
#
loop_
_entity_poly.entity_id
_entity_poly.type
_entity_poly.pdbx_seq_one_letter_code
_entity_poly.pdbx_strand_id
1 'polypeptide(L)'
;IQATVGRSGDSWKHFLHDGFDAGTKANPVEVGAVNLLSAEQTWTVKEDELEVIFARDYSVDDGSFSNNGWCQELPDPITKITWDNAVLVSRVTAKKLGWSNGDVVKIGLDGRSVEGPVWIQPGQADETLALALGYGRGKGGRIANFDGKQVGFNAYKIRTSEAPGFVSVDSGKVGKAKGSHNFACTQDHWSMEGRAIVREANLEGEHGYKEHKDFAHHVGLDAPDHAKHTIDPKTGKPYQIYQHPYKAKPELKNQKVQWGMSIDLNSCVGCNA
;
A
#
# COMPACT_ATOMS: atom_id res chain seq x y z
N ILE A 1 -22.85 -14.31 27.88
CA ILE A 1 -24.13 -13.55 27.82
C ILE A 1 -24.53 -13.47 26.36
N GLN A 2 -25.34 -14.41 25.86
CA GLN A 2 -26.00 -14.26 24.57
C GLN A 2 -27.25 -13.42 24.82
N ALA A 3 -27.20 -12.14 24.52
CA ALA A 3 -28.40 -11.32 24.47
C ALA A 3 -29.15 -11.66 23.18
N THR A 4 -30.11 -12.57 23.26
CA THR A 4 -31.08 -12.78 22.19
C THR A 4 -31.99 -11.56 22.15
N VAL A 5 -31.68 -10.60 21.28
CA VAL A 5 -32.55 -9.44 21.06
C VAL A 5 -33.75 -9.93 20.26
N GLY A 6 -34.82 -10.31 20.96
CA GLY A 6 -36.12 -10.55 20.33
C GLY A 6 -36.62 -9.26 19.70
N ARG A 7 -36.35 -9.08 18.40
CA ARG A 7 -36.82 -7.92 17.64
C ARG A 7 -38.20 -8.21 17.08
N SER A 8 -39.20 -7.39 17.43
CA SER A 8 -40.53 -7.44 16.82
C SER A 8 -40.48 -6.93 15.37
N GLY A 9 -41.46 -7.30 14.55
CA GLY A 9 -41.41 -7.19 13.07
C GLY A 9 -40.91 -5.85 12.53
N ASP A 10 -41.38 -4.72 13.04
CA ASP A 10 -40.95 -3.40 12.52
C ASP A 10 -39.54 -3.01 12.97
N SER A 11 -39.10 -3.42 14.16
CA SER A 11 -37.71 -3.19 14.60
C SER A 11 -36.70 -4.00 13.78
N TRP A 12 -37.08 -5.19 13.30
CA TRP A 12 -36.24 -5.98 12.41
C TRP A 12 -36.14 -5.36 11.01
N LYS A 13 -37.24 -4.84 10.47
CA LYS A 13 -37.22 -4.15 9.16
C LYS A 13 -36.36 -2.90 9.18
N HIS A 14 -36.46 -2.07 10.23
CA HIS A 14 -35.60 -0.89 10.36
C HIS A 14 -34.12 -1.28 10.47
N PHE A 15 -33.78 -2.32 11.24
CA PHE A 15 -32.41 -2.82 11.29
C PHE A 15 -31.89 -3.26 9.91
N LEU A 16 -32.70 -4.00 9.13
CA LEU A 16 -32.31 -4.40 7.79
C LEU A 16 -32.19 -3.22 6.82
N HIS A 17 -33.05 -2.21 6.98
CA HIS A 17 -33.01 -0.98 6.18
C HIS A 17 -31.78 -0.12 6.52
N ASP A 18 -31.51 0.07 7.81
CA ASP A 18 -30.45 0.96 8.31
C ASP A 18 -29.06 0.28 8.26
N GLY A 19 -29.01 -1.05 8.26
CA GLY A 19 -27.79 -1.86 8.15
C GLY A 19 -27.01 -2.04 9.46
N PHE A 20 -27.41 -1.36 10.54
CA PHE A 20 -26.83 -1.52 11.88
C PHE A 20 -27.88 -1.27 12.96
N ASP A 21 -27.61 -1.70 14.20
CA ASP A 21 -28.45 -1.40 15.36
C ASP A 21 -27.69 -0.48 16.32
N ALA A 22 -28.18 0.75 16.52
CA ALA A 22 -27.57 1.71 17.41
C ALA A 22 -27.55 1.25 18.89
N GLY A 23 -28.48 0.36 19.29
CA GLY A 23 -28.61 -0.13 20.65
C GLY A 23 -27.56 -1.16 21.08
N THR A 24 -26.70 -1.63 20.18
CA THR A 24 -25.71 -2.69 20.45
C THR A 24 -24.29 -2.17 20.69
N LYS A 25 -24.12 -0.85 20.86
CA LYS A 25 -22.82 -0.26 21.17
C LYS A 25 -22.25 -0.84 22.47
N ALA A 26 -20.99 -1.31 22.43
CA ALA A 26 -20.30 -1.79 23.61
C ALA A 26 -20.05 -0.65 24.63
N ASN A 27 -20.23 -0.93 25.91
CA ASN A 27 -19.94 0.03 26.98
C ASN A 27 -18.43 0.11 27.22
N PRO A 28 -17.86 1.33 27.32
CA PRO A 28 -16.47 1.50 27.72
C PRO A 28 -16.21 0.88 29.10
N VAL A 29 -15.05 0.23 29.25
CA VAL A 29 -14.57 -0.28 30.54
C VAL A 29 -13.41 0.62 30.97
N GLU A 30 -13.48 1.20 32.16
CA GLU A 30 -12.34 1.89 32.75
C GLU A 30 -11.29 0.86 33.16
N VAL A 31 -10.09 0.99 32.59
CA VAL A 31 -8.94 0.19 32.96
C VAL A 31 -8.05 1.01 33.89
N GLY A 32 -7.62 0.42 35.01
CA GLY A 32 -6.69 1.05 35.95
C GLY A 32 -5.30 1.23 35.35
N ALA A 33 -4.46 2.03 36.01
CA ALA A 33 -3.07 2.22 35.61
C ALA A 33 -2.31 0.88 35.62
N VAL A 34 -1.71 0.53 34.47
CA VAL A 34 -0.90 -0.69 34.31
C VAL A 34 0.55 -0.36 34.64
N ASN A 35 1.18 -1.16 35.52
CA ASN A 35 2.61 -1.05 35.79
C ASN A 35 3.40 -1.68 34.62
N LEU A 36 3.90 -0.85 33.72
CA LEU A 36 4.57 -1.26 32.48
C LEU A 36 6.02 -1.72 32.70
N LEU A 37 6.59 -1.54 33.90
CA LEU A 37 8.01 -1.81 34.18
C LEU A 37 8.37 -3.31 34.17
N SER A 38 7.40 -4.22 34.16
CA SER A 38 7.64 -5.66 34.06
C SER A 38 7.57 -6.22 32.63
N ALA A 39 7.38 -5.36 31.62
CA ALA A 39 7.12 -5.77 30.23
C ALA A 39 8.25 -5.43 29.24
N GLU A 40 9.44 -5.08 29.71
CA GLU A 40 10.60 -4.86 28.83
C GLU A 40 11.19 -6.19 28.35
N GLN A 41 10.48 -6.88 27.47
CA GLN A 41 11.12 -7.82 26.56
C GLN A 41 11.74 -7.01 25.42
N THR A 42 13.03 -6.73 25.52
CA THR A 42 13.80 -6.21 24.40
C THR A 42 14.06 -7.34 23.42
N TRP A 43 13.39 -7.27 22.27
CA TRP A 43 13.69 -8.15 21.16
C TRP A 43 14.71 -7.46 20.26
N THR A 44 15.82 -8.13 20.00
CA THR A 44 16.91 -7.61 19.15
C THR A 44 17.35 -8.72 18.19
N VAL A 45 17.41 -8.38 16.91
CA VAL A 45 18.07 -9.23 15.90
C VAL A 45 19.57 -9.25 16.20
N LYS A 46 20.17 -10.44 16.23
CA LYS A 46 21.63 -10.56 16.36
C LYS A 46 22.31 -10.27 15.02
N GLU A 47 23.59 -9.91 15.05
CA GLU A 47 24.37 -9.52 13.86
C GLU A 47 24.38 -10.56 12.72
N ASP A 48 24.23 -11.86 13.05
CA ASP A 48 24.17 -12.97 12.10
C ASP A 48 22.74 -13.48 11.81
N GLU A 49 21.72 -12.78 12.29
CA GLU A 49 20.31 -13.12 12.08
C GLU A 49 19.64 -12.09 11.14
N LEU A 50 18.56 -12.50 10.50
CA LEU A 50 17.66 -11.64 9.75
C LEU A 50 16.28 -11.72 10.39
N GLU A 51 15.58 -10.60 10.51
CA GLU A 51 14.18 -10.58 10.88
C GLU A 51 13.32 -11.02 9.70
N VAL A 52 12.34 -11.89 9.93
CA VAL A 52 11.27 -12.19 8.99
C VAL A 52 9.96 -11.72 9.60
N ILE A 53 9.33 -10.74 8.96
CA ILE A 53 8.01 -10.22 9.37
C ILE A 53 6.93 -10.78 8.46
N PHE A 54 5.83 -11.23 9.07
CA PHE A 54 4.64 -11.73 8.39
C PHE A 54 3.54 -10.67 8.47
N ALA A 55 3.15 -10.14 7.32
CA ALA A 55 2.03 -9.22 7.22
C ALA A 55 0.91 -9.85 6.40
N ARG A 56 -0.35 -9.55 6.74
CA ARG A 56 -1.46 -9.85 5.83
C ARG A 56 -1.30 -9.02 4.58
N ASP A 57 -1.59 -9.61 3.43
CA ASP A 57 -1.53 -8.88 2.18
C ASP A 57 -2.62 -7.81 2.12
N TYR A 58 -2.33 -6.70 1.42
CA TYR A 58 -3.27 -5.59 1.29
C TYR A 58 -4.57 -5.97 0.58
N SER A 59 -4.49 -6.74 -0.51
CA SER A 59 -5.62 -7.02 -1.39
C SER A 59 -6.29 -8.35 -1.10
N VAL A 60 -5.54 -9.37 -0.66
CA VAL A 60 -6.08 -10.73 -0.39
C VAL A 60 -6.17 -11.12 1.08
N ASP A 61 -5.73 -10.24 1.99
CA ASP A 61 -5.75 -10.40 3.45
C ASP A 61 -4.98 -11.66 3.92
N ASP A 62 -5.69 -12.65 4.50
CA ASP A 62 -5.14 -13.95 4.90
C ASP A 62 -5.23 -15.02 3.78
N GLY A 63 -5.61 -14.60 2.58
CA GLY A 63 -5.82 -15.44 1.41
C GLY A 63 -7.26 -15.90 1.23
N SER A 64 -8.19 -15.49 2.08
CA SER A 64 -9.63 -15.72 1.89
C SER A 64 -10.15 -15.13 0.59
N PHE A 65 -9.55 -14.03 0.10
CA PHE A 65 -9.92 -13.37 -1.16
C PHE A 65 -9.00 -13.69 -2.33
N SER A 66 -8.08 -14.63 -2.17
CA SER A 66 -7.12 -15.04 -3.21
C SER A 66 -7.75 -15.48 -4.54
N ASN A 67 -9.00 -15.97 -4.52
CA ASN A 67 -9.73 -16.37 -5.72
C ASN A 67 -10.63 -15.25 -6.28
N ASN A 68 -10.41 -13.99 -5.87
CA ASN A 68 -11.07 -12.81 -6.43
C ASN A 68 -10.11 -12.12 -7.40
N GLY A 69 -10.51 -12.03 -8.67
CA GLY A 69 -9.68 -11.42 -9.72
C GLY A 69 -9.44 -9.93 -9.51
N TRP A 70 -10.41 -9.20 -8.95
CA TRP A 70 -10.24 -7.78 -8.64
C TRP A 70 -9.19 -7.57 -7.55
N CYS A 71 -9.17 -8.40 -6.51
CA CYS A 71 -8.13 -8.34 -5.48
C CYS A 71 -6.74 -8.67 -6.07
N GLN A 72 -6.66 -9.68 -6.93
CA GLN A 72 -5.38 -10.07 -7.55
C GLN A 72 -4.84 -9.02 -8.53
N GLU A 73 -5.72 -8.34 -9.25
CA GLU A 73 -5.36 -7.29 -10.21
C GLU A 73 -5.19 -5.90 -9.56
N LEU A 74 -5.61 -5.74 -8.30
CA LEU A 74 -5.40 -4.52 -7.52
C LEU A 74 -3.91 -4.36 -7.19
N PRO A 75 -3.22 -3.30 -7.67
CA PRO A 75 -1.81 -3.10 -7.38
C PRO A 75 -1.59 -2.86 -5.89
N ASP A 76 -0.61 -3.53 -5.29
CA ASP A 76 -0.20 -3.24 -3.92
C ASP A 76 0.15 -1.74 -3.78
N PRO A 77 -0.33 -1.05 -2.73
CA PRO A 77 -0.20 0.40 -2.63
C PRO A 77 1.25 0.89 -2.62
N ILE A 78 2.18 0.06 -2.14
CA ILE A 78 3.59 0.39 -1.99
C ILE A 78 4.39 -0.10 -3.21
N THR A 79 4.30 -1.38 -3.53
CA THR A 79 5.14 -2.06 -4.54
C THR A 79 4.53 -2.10 -5.93
N LYS A 80 3.24 -1.74 -6.07
CA LYS A 80 2.46 -1.76 -7.32
C LYS A 80 2.46 -3.11 -8.06
N ILE A 81 2.88 -4.17 -7.38
CA ILE A 81 2.85 -5.55 -7.87
C ILE A 81 1.39 -6.02 -7.90
N THR A 82 1.05 -6.78 -8.93
CA THR A 82 -0.22 -7.51 -9.06
C THR A 82 0.07 -8.98 -9.27
N TRP A 83 -0.90 -9.84 -8.93
CA TRP A 83 -0.83 -11.29 -9.16
C TRP A 83 0.40 -12.01 -8.57
N ASP A 84 1.04 -11.46 -7.54
CA ASP A 84 2.15 -12.12 -6.86
C ASP A 84 2.40 -11.50 -5.47
N ASN A 85 3.18 -12.20 -4.65
CA ASN A 85 3.81 -11.64 -3.45
C ASN A 85 5.33 -11.76 -3.56
N ALA A 86 6.04 -10.86 -2.87
CA ALA A 86 7.49 -10.82 -2.90
C ALA A 86 8.10 -10.92 -1.49
N VAL A 87 9.37 -11.29 -1.45
CA VAL A 87 10.24 -11.09 -0.29
C VAL A 87 10.74 -9.65 -0.35
N LEU A 88 10.12 -8.76 0.44
CA LEU A 88 10.53 -7.36 0.47
C LEU A 88 11.78 -7.20 1.32
N VAL A 89 12.77 -6.47 0.80
CA VAL A 89 14.06 -6.27 1.46
C VAL A 89 14.57 -4.85 1.20
N SER A 90 15.34 -4.30 2.14
CA SER A 90 15.97 -2.99 1.96
C SER A 90 17.09 -3.03 0.90
N ARG A 91 17.43 -1.85 0.37
CA ARG A 91 18.55 -1.70 -0.59
C ARG A 91 19.89 -2.09 0.03
N VAL A 92 20.11 -1.79 1.31
CA VAL A 92 21.36 -2.06 2.01
C VAL A 92 21.54 -3.56 2.21
N THR A 93 20.51 -4.23 2.72
CA THR A 93 20.50 -5.68 2.94
C THR A 93 20.64 -6.44 1.63
N ALA A 94 19.90 -6.05 0.59
CA ALA A 94 20.02 -6.67 -0.73
C ALA A 94 21.44 -6.56 -1.30
N LYS A 95 22.09 -5.39 -1.14
CA LYS A 95 23.49 -5.20 -1.57
C LYS A 95 24.46 -6.06 -0.75
N LYS A 96 24.30 -6.14 0.57
CA LYS A 96 25.11 -6.99 1.48
C LYS A 96 25.01 -8.47 1.09
N LEU A 97 23.81 -8.93 0.73
CA LEU A 97 23.55 -10.33 0.34
C LEU A 97 23.72 -10.60 -1.17
N GLY A 98 24.01 -9.58 -1.97
CA GLY A 98 24.20 -9.69 -3.42
C GLY A 98 22.94 -10.05 -4.20
N TRP A 99 21.77 -9.61 -3.74
CA TRP A 99 20.46 -9.88 -4.36
C TRP A 99 20.03 -8.76 -5.30
N SER A 100 19.28 -9.14 -6.34
CA SER A 100 18.63 -8.23 -7.29
C SER A 100 17.13 -8.50 -7.36
N ASN A 101 16.34 -7.55 -7.88
CA ASN A 101 14.91 -7.77 -8.12
C ASN A 101 14.68 -9.00 -9.01
N GLY A 102 13.76 -9.86 -8.59
CA GLY A 102 13.43 -11.10 -9.29
C GLY A 102 14.34 -12.29 -8.97
N ASP A 103 15.43 -12.12 -8.21
CA ASP A 103 16.19 -13.26 -7.69
C ASP A 103 15.28 -14.09 -6.76
N VAL A 104 15.29 -15.41 -6.91
CA VAL A 104 14.55 -16.29 -5.99
C VAL A 104 15.43 -16.63 -4.80
N VAL A 105 14.92 -16.43 -3.59
CA VAL A 105 15.62 -16.76 -2.34
C VAL A 105 14.87 -17.83 -1.56
N LYS A 106 15.63 -18.69 -0.89
CA LYS A 106 15.13 -19.69 0.04
C LYS A 106 15.34 -19.19 1.46
N ILE A 107 14.28 -19.22 2.25
CA ILE A 107 14.28 -18.87 3.67
C ILE A 107 13.94 -20.14 4.45
N GLY A 108 14.86 -20.60 5.31
CA GLY A 108 14.68 -21.78 6.15
C GLY A 108 14.47 -21.41 7.63
N LEU A 109 13.48 -22.03 8.27
CA LEU A 109 13.22 -21.90 9.71
C LEU A 109 12.74 -23.24 10.27
N ASP A 110 13.39 -23.75 11.31
CA ASP A 110 13.03 -24.98 12.03
C ASP A 110 12.73 -26.19 11.12
N GLY A 111 13.61 -26.43 10.13
CA GLY A 111 13.46 -27.52 9.16
C GLY A 111 12.36 -27.31 8.10
N ARG A 112 11.62 -26.21 8.16
CA ARG A 112 10.68 -25.76 7.13
C ARG A 112 11.38 -24.74 6.23
N SER A 113 10.92 -24.61 5.00
CA SER A 113 11.43 -23.60 4.09
C SER A 113 10.38 -23.08 3.14
N VAL A 114 10.57 -21.84 2.72
CA VAL A 114 9.80 -21.20 1.65
C VAL A 114 10.78 -20.60 0.64
N GLU A 115 10.40 -20.62 -0.63
CA GLU A 115 11.13 -19.98 -1.72
C GLU A 115 10.23 -18.89 -2.30
N GLY A 116 10.78 -17.69 -2.45
CA GLY A 116 10.04 -16.53 -2.92
C GLY A 116 10.95 -15.56 -3.68
N PRO A 117 10.43 -14.85 -4.68
CA PRO A 117 11.21 -13.86 -5.43
C PRO A 117 11.41 -12.58 -4.62
N VAL A 118 12.59 -11.97 -4.76
CA VAL A 118 12.98 -10.75 -4.04
C VAL A 118 12.47 -9.50 -4.74
N TRP A 119 11.95 -8.56 -3.94
CA TRP A 119 11.67 -7.19 -4.36
C TRP A 119 12.33 -6.20 -3.41
N ILE A 120 13.25 -5.40 -3.95
CA ILE A 120 14.01 -4.40 -3.20
C ILE A 120 13.13 -3.16 -3.05
N GLN A 121 12.67 -2.91 -1.83
CA GLN A 121 11.75 -1.84 -1.52
C GLN A 121 12.47 -0.71 -0.76
N PRO A 122 12.58 0.50 -1.34
CA PRO A 122 13.02 1.68 -0.61
C PRO A 122 12.09 1.95 0.58
N GLY A 123 12.68 2.23 1.75
CA GLY A 123 11.93 2.45 2.99
C GLY A 123 11.69 1.20 3.84
N GLN A 124 12.06 -0.01 3.37
CA GLN A 124 12.13 -1.18 4.24
C GLN A 124 13.29 -1.08 5.24
N ALA A 125 13.09 -1.63 6.43
CA ALA A 125 14.12 -1.71 7.47
C ALA A 125 15.28 -2.61 7.01
N ASP A 126 16.48 -2.25 7.44
CA ASP A 126 17.66 -3.08 7.20
C ASP A 126 17.57 -4.38 8.00
N GLU A 127 18.16 -5.46 7.46
CA GLU A 127 18.17 -6.81 8.05
C GLU A 127 16.78 -7.45 8.28
N THR A 128 15.72 -6.85 7.69
CA THR A 128 14.36 -7.38 7.69
C THR A 128 13.93 -7.90 6.31
N LEU A 129 13.23 -9.03 6.31
CA LEU A 129 12.54 -9.63 5.17
C LEU A 129 11.03 -9.64 5.43
N ALA A 130 10.27 -8.84 4.68
CA ALA A 130 8.81 -8.84 4.80
C ALA A 130 8.17 -9.83 3.82
N LEU A 131 7.31 -10.70 4.36
CA LEU A 131 6.58 -11.71 3.62
C LEU A 131 5.07 -11.49 3.76
N ALA A 132 4.40 -11.25 2.65
CA ALA A 132 2.95 -11.16 2.61
C ALA A 132 2.30 -12.54 2.74
N LEU A 133 1.28 -12.64 3.58
CA LEU A 133 0.42 -13.80 3.75
C LEU A 133 -0.72 -13.80 2.73
N GLY A 134 -1.33 -14.96 2.50
CA GLY A 134 -2.54 -15.10 1.69
C GLY A 134 -2.35 -15.66 0.27
N TYR A 135 -1.11 -15.71 -0.21
CA TYR A 135 -0.73 -16.30 -1.50
C TYR A 135 -0.30 -17.78 -1.41
N GLY A 136 0.01 -18.39 -2.55
CA GLY A 136 0.53 -19.76 -2.63
C GLY A 136 -0.52 -20.85 -2.32
N ARG A 137 -1.78 -20.61 -2.66
CA ARG A 137 -2.89 -21.52 -2.35
C ARG A 137 -3.05 -22.60 -3.41
N GLY A 138 -2.49 -23.78 -3.14
CA GLY A 138 -2.54 -24.96 -4.03
C GLY A 138 -3.93 -25.44 -4.44
N LYS A 139 -4.96 -25.25 -3.60
CA LYS A 139 -6.36 -25.60 -3.89
C LYS A 139 -7.28 -24.38 -3.76
N GLY A 140 -6.82 -23.23 -4.25
CA GLY A 140 -7.51 -21.94 -4.06
C GLY A 140 -8.61 -21.62 -5.08
N GLY A 141 -8.84 -22.45 -6.10
CA GLY A 141 -9.73 -22.11 -7.22
C GLY A 141 -8.95 -21.57 -8.43
N ARG A 142 -9.66 -21.28 -9.53
CA ARG A 142 -9.08 -20.95 -10.85
C ARG A 142 -8.19 -19.69 -10.85
N ILE A 143 -8.46 -18.74 -9.96
CA ILE A 143 -7.75 -17.46 -9.91
C ILE A 143 -6.52 -17.58 -9.02
N ALA A 144 -6.64 -18.17 -7.83
CA ALA A 144 -5.51 -18.41 -6.93
C ALA A 144 -4.56 -19.52 -7.41
N ASN A 145 -5.03 -20.37 -8.33
CA ASN A 145 -4.25 -21.41 -8.99
C ASN A 145 -4.58 -21.41 -10.50
N PHE A 146 -3.68 -20.85 -11.30
CA PHE A 146 -3.82 -20.76 -12.74
C PHE A 146 -2.96 -21.82 -13.43
N ASP A 147 -3.58 -22.65 -14.27
CA ASP A 147 -2.91 -23.74 -15.01
C ASP A 147 -2.09 -24.70 -14.11
N GLY A 148 -2.65 -25.04 -12.95
CA GLY A 148 -2.00 -25.92 -11.96
C GLY A 148 -0.88 -25.25 -11.16
N LYS A 149 -0.57 -23.96 -11.42
CA LYS A 149 0.45 -23.19 -10.71
C LYS A 149 -0.20 -22.25 -9.70
N GLN A 150 0.38 -22.19 -8.52
CA GLN A 150 -0.05 -21.27 -7.47
C GLN A 150 0.35 -19.84 -7.84
N VAL A 151 -0.52 -18.88 -7.56
CA VAL A 151 -0.19 -17.46 -7.62
C VAL A 151 0.63 -17.10 -6.39
N GLY A 152 1.83 -16.56 -6.61
CA GLY A 152 2.83 -16.30 -5.58
C GLY A 152 3.26 -17.50 -4.75
N PHE A 153 3.89 -17.23 -3.60
CA PHE A 153 4.42 -18.24 -2.70
C PHE A 153 3.72 -18.22 -1.33
N ASN A 154 3.69 -19.40 -0.70
CA ASN A 154 2.99 -19.59 0.58
C ASN A 154 3.91 -19.33 1.78
N ALA A 155 3.89 -18.10 2.31
CA ALA A 155 4.64 -17.71 3.51
C ALA A 155 4.17 -18.40 4.81
N TYR A 156 2.94 -18.94 4.87
CA TYR A 156 2.46 -19.70 6.03
C TYR A 156 3.28 -20.95 6.32
N LYS A 157 4.05 -21.46 5.35
CA LYS A 157 4.92 -22.63 5.53
C LYS A 157 5.95 -22.45 6.63
N ILE A 158 6.45 -21.23 6.83
CA ILE A 158 7.49 -20.93 7.83
C ILE A 158 6.95 -20.16 9.04
N ARG A 159 5.76 -19.54 8.95
CA ARG A 159 5.11 -18.86 10.09
C ARG A 159 4.86 -19.83 11.24
N THR A 160 5.13 -19.41 12.48
CA THR A 160 4.94 -20.25 13.68
C THR A 160 3.79 -19.71 14.54
N SER A 161 3.21 -20.55 15.39
CA SER A 161 2.20 -20.11 16.36
C SER A 161 2.80 -19.40 17.58
N GLU A 162 4.07 -19.68 17.88
CA GLU A 162 4.79 -19.05 19.00
C GLU A 162 5.13 -17.59 18.69
N ALA A 163 5.44 -17.29 17.43
CA ALA A 163 5.84 -15.97 16.98
C ALA A 163 5.13 -15.63 15.64
N PRO A 164 3.82 -15.31 15.70
CA PRO A 164 2.97 -15.19 14.52
C PRO A 164 3.16 -13.91 13.71
N GLY A 165 3.82 -12.89 14.28
CA GLY A 165 4.05 -11.57 13.68
C GLY A 165 5.44 -11.45 13.05
N PHE A 166 6.49 -11.80 13.78
CA PHE A 166 7.87 -11.76 13.29
C PHE A 166 8.73 -12.81 13.99
N VAL A 167 9.82 -13.24 13.35
CA VAL A 167 10.79 -14.22 13.85
C VAL A 167 12.20 -13.85 13.43
N SER A 168 13.21 -14.22 14.22
CA SER A 168 14.60 -14.19 13.77
C SER A 168 14.95 -15.48 13.04
N VAL A 169 15.68 -15.36 11.93
CA VAL A 169 16.21 -16.48 11.16
C VAL A 169 17.72 -16.32 11.04
N ASP A 170 18.48 -17.39 11.28
CA ASP A 170 19.92 -17.43 11.01
C ASP A 170 20.17 -17.09 9.54
N SER A 171 21.02 -16.09 9.27
CA SER A 171 21.36 -15.64 7.92
C SER A 171 21.94 -16.78 7.06
N GLY A 172 22.61 -17.77 7.65
CA GLY A 172 23.09 -18.97 6.97
C GLY A 172 21.97 -19.91 6.47
N LYS A 173 20.73 -19.71 6.92
CA LYS A 173 19.52 -20.39 6.43
C LYS A 173 18.79 -19.61 5.34
N VAL A 174 19.32 -18.46 4.96
CA VAL A 174 18.78 -17.62 3.90
C VAL A 174 19.78 -17.53 2.75
N GLY A 175 19.35 -17.86 1.53
CA GLY A 175 20.28 -17.87 0.40
C GLY A 175 19.58 -17.91 -0.95
N LYS A 176 20.33 -17.63 -2.02
CA LYS A 176 19.79 -17.72 -3.38
C LYS A 176 19.37 -19.15 -3.72
N ALA A 177 18.17 -19.28 -4.24
CA ALA A 177 17.68 -20.49 -4.88
C ALA A 177 17.96 -20.45 -6.40
N LYS A 178 17.60 -21.51 -7.11
CA LYS A 178 17.72 -21.53 -8.57
C LYS A 178 16.56 -20.77 -9.22
N GLY A 179 16.88 -19.99 -10.25
CA GLY A 179 15.92 -19.33 -11.12
C GLY A 179 15.76 -17.84 -10.82
N SER A 180 14.95 -17.19 -11.65
CA SER A 180 14.56 -15.80 -11.56
C SER A 180 13.07 -15.66 -11.85
N HIS A 181 12.47 -14.59 -11.38
CA HIS A 181 11.04 -14.32 -11.52
C HIS A 181 10.81 -12.91 -12.05
N ASN A 182 9.83 -12.76 -12.94
CA ASN A 182 9.40 -11.47 -13.45
C ASN A 182 8.06 -11.10 -12.82
N PHE A 183 8.02 -9.97 -12.14
CA PHE A 183 6.80 -9.44 -11.55
C PHE A 183 5.94 -8.71 -12.58
N ALA A 184 4.62 -8.84 -12.45
CA ALA A 184 3.69 -7.91 -13.06
C ALA A 184 3.57 -6.69 -12.13
N CYS A 185 4.06 -5.53 -12.60
CA CYS A 185 4.00 -4.28 -11.86
C CYS A 185 3.35 -3.21 -12.73
N THR A 186 2.47 -2.40 -12.14
CA THR A 186 1.76 -1.35 -12.89
C THR A 186 2.56 -0.04 -13.00
N GLN A 187 3.68 0.07 -12.30
CA GLN A 187 4.53 1.24 -12.28
C GLN A 187 6.00 0.87 -12.49
N ASP A 188 6.59 1.37 -13.59
CA ASP A 188 8.00 1.10 -13.89
C ASP A 188 8.96 2.08 -13.21
N HIS A 189 8.56 3.35 -13.09
CA HIS A 189 9.40 4.43 -12.58
C HIS A 189 8.93 4.88 -11.19
N TRP A 190 9.85 4.86 -10.23
CA TRP A 190 9.58 5.07 -8.80
C TRP A 190 9.98 6.45 -8.29
N SER A 191 10.59 7.26 -9.16
CA SER A 191 11.11 8.59 -8.87
C SER A 191 10.35 9.60 -9.72
N MET A 192 10.07 10.77 -9.15
CA MET A 192 9.48 11.88 -9.90
C MET A 192 10.49 12.55 -10.84
N GLU A 193 11.80 12.23 -10.75
CA GLU A 193 12.86 12.83 -11.58
C GLU A 193 12.83 14.36 -11.58
N GLY A 194 12.55 14.97 -10.42
CA GLY A 194 12.44 16.41 -10.24
C GLY A 194 11.18 17.06 -10.83
N ARG A 195 10.22 16.26 -11.33
CA ARG A 195 8.97 16.77 -11.90
C ARG A 195 7.96 17.04 -10.79
N ALA A 196 7.29 18.19 -10.86
CA ALA A 196 6.26 18.59 -9.90
C ALA A 196 4.90 17.89 -10.16
N ILE A 197 4.87 16.55 -10.13
CA ILE A 197 3.66 15.72 -10.29
C ILE A 197 2.83 15.79 -9.00
N VAL A 198 3.48 15.57 -7.85
CA VAL A 198 2.94 15.87 -6.52
C VAL A 198 3.69 17.09 -5.99
N ARG A 199 2.94 18.10 -5.54
CA ARG A 199 3.48 19.37 -5.05
C ARG A 199 3.44 19.35 -3.53
N GLU A 200 4.59 19.34 -2.90
CA GLU A 200 4.74 19.19 -1.45
C GLU A 200 5.31 20.47 -0.83
N ALA A 201 4.87 20.77 0.38
CA ALA A 201 5.42 21.85 1.20
C ALA A 201 5.36 21.43 2.67
N ASN A 202 6.36 21.85 3.45
CA ASN A 202 6.29 21.75 4.90
C ASN A 202 5.23 22.73 5.45
N LEU A 203 4.72 22.45 6.65
CA LEU A 203 3.78 23.35 7.31
C LEU A 203 4.43 24.71 7.66
N GLU A 204 5.67 24.67 8.16
CA GLU A 204 6.43 25.82 8.65
C GLU A 204 7.79 25.93 7.93
N GLY A 205 8.52 27.01 8.21
CA GLY A 205 9.82 27.32 7.61
C GLY A 205 9.72 28.36 6.50
N GLU A 206 10.88 28.82 6.02
CA GLU A 206 11.00 29.89 5.01
C GLU A 206 10.23 29.57 3.71
N HIS A 207 10.15 28.29 3.33
CA HIS A 207 9.40 27.83 2.15
C HIS A 207 8.11 27.06 2.52
N GLY A 208 7.64 27.21 3.77
CA GLY A 208 6.47 26.48 4.27
C GLY A 208 5.15 27.08 3.85
N TYR A 209 4.08 26.28 3.93
CA TYR A 209 2.71 26.67 3.57
C TYR A 209 2.19 27.89 4.33
N LYS A 210 2.60 28.09 5.60
CA LYS A 210 2.16 29.26 6.39
C LYS A 210 2.61 30.60 5.78
N GLU A 211 3.83 30.64 5.24
CA GLU A 211 4.40 31.82 4.58
C GLU A 211 3.97 31.90 3.11
N HIS A 212 3.88 30.76 2.42
CA HIS A 212 3.55 30.65 1.00
C HIS A 212 2.32 29.78 0.74
N LYS A 213 1.13 30.33 1.00
CA LYS A 213 -0.14 29.59 0.82
C LYS A 213 -0.44 29.22 -0.63
N ASP A 214 0.15 29.94 -1.58
CA ASP A 214 0.03 29.74 -3.01
C ASP A 214 1.20 28.94 -3.61
N PHE A 215 2.02 28.25 -2.79
CA PHE A 215 3.20 27.50 -3.23
C PHE A 215 2.95 26.61 -4.46
N ALA A 216 1.75 25.99 -4.53
CA ALA A 216 1.38 25.13 -5.64
C ALA A 216 1.42 25.85 -6.99
N HIS A 217 1.15 27.16 -7.04
CA HIS A 217 1.24 27.96 -8.28
C HIS A 217 2.69 28.33 -8.66
N HIS A 218 3.64 28.17 -7.74
CA HIS A 218 5.04 28.55 -7.93
C HIS A 218 5.97 27.36 -8.17
N VAL A 219 5.42 26.18 -8.38
CA VAL A 219 6.19 24.95 -8.66
C VAL A 219 5.78 24.31 -9.98
N GLY A 220 6.76 23.79 -10.71
CA GLY A 220 6.54 23.14 -12.00
C GLY A 220 6.23 24.12 -13.14
N LEU A 221 5.42 23.67 -14.11
CA LEU A 221 5.09 24.43 -15.32
C LEU A 221 4.25 25.69 -15.07
N ASP A 222 3.52 25.73 -13.95
CA ASP A 222 2.70 26.88 -13.58
C ASP A 222 3.52 28.00 -12.95
N ALA A 223 4.77 27.70 -12.55
CA ALA A 223 5.65 28.68 -11.95
C ALA A 223 5.88 29.86 -12.91
N PRO A 224 5.78 31.12 -12.46
CA PRO A 224 5.94 32.28 -13.32
C PRO A 224 7.22 32.27 -14.13
N ASP A 225 8.32 31.73 -13.59
CA ASP A 225 9.60 31.64 -14.29
C ASP A 225 9.60 30.64 -15.46
N HIS A 226 8.80 29.56 -15.38
CA HIS A 226 8.62 28.61 -16.46
C HIS A 226 7.51 29.02 -17.43
N ALA A 227 6.46 29.71 -16.97
CA ALA A 227 5.30 30.11 -17.77
C ALA A 227 5.43 31.48 -18.46
N LYS A 228 6.52 32.23 -18.28
CA LYS A 228 6.71 33.58 -18.88
C LYS A 228 6.44 33.63 -20.39
N HIS A 229 6.78 32.59 -21.14
CA HIS A 229 6.56 32.52 -22.58
C HIS A 229 5.16 32.03 -22.98
N THR A 230 4.39 31.47 -22.03
CA THR A 230 3.03 31.00 -22.25
C THR A 230 1.98 32.01 -21.79
N ILE A 231 2.36 33.08 -21.08
CA ILE A 231 1.46 34.12 -20.60
C ILE A 231 1.44 35.31 -21.56
N ASP A 232 0.25 35.74 -21.96
CA ASP A 232 0.04 36.96 -22.74
C ASP A 232 0.30 38.20 -21.85
N PRO A 233 1.33 39.02 -22.13
CA PRO A 233 1.69 40.17 -21.31
C PRO A 233 0.62 41.27 -21.28
N LYS A 234 -0.34 41.26 -22.22
CA LYS A 234 -1.45 42.23 -22.23
C LYS A 234 -2.59 41.84 -21.31
N THR A 235 -2.84 40.55 -21.15
CA THR A 235 -4.00 40.03 -20.40
C THR A 235 -3.61 39.36 -19.09
N GLY A 236 -2.34 39.03 -18.89
CA GLY A 236 -1.84 38.28 -17.74
C GLY A 236 -2.33 36.83 -17.69
N LYS A 237 -2.85 36.31 -18.81
CA LYS A 237 -3.43 34.95 -18.91
C LYS A 237 -2.62 34.09 -19.88
N PRO A 238 -2.64 32.76 -19.72
CA PRO A 238 -2.03 31.88 -20.70
C PRO A 238 -2.60 32.08 -22.12
N TYR A 239 -1.73 32.08 -23.13
CA TYR A 239 -2.13 32.05 -24.54
C TYR A 239 -3.04 30.86 -24.80
N GLN A 240 -4.25 31.12 -25.27
CA GLN A 240 -5.18 30.05 -25.59
C GLN A 240 -4.87 29.52 -26.99
N ILE A 241 -4.44 28.26 -27.05
CA ILE A 241 -4.19 27.55 -28.31
C ILE A 241 -5.48 27.20 -29.06
N TYR A 242 -6.64 27.25 -28.40
CA TYR A 242 -7.95 27.06 -29.00
C TYR A 242 -8.98 28.03 -28.43
N GLN A 243 -10.01 28.33 -29.22
CA GLN A 243 -11.16 29.09 -28.76
C GLN A 243 -11.95 28.29 -27.72
N HIS A 244 -12.28 28.92 -26.59
CA HIS A 244 -13.10 28.29 -25.53
C HIS A 244 -14.31 27.53 -26.13
N PRO A 245 -14.59 26.27 -25.76
CA PRO A 245 -15.62 25.44 -26.39
C PRO A 245 -17.01 26.09 -26.44
N TYR A 246 -17.43 26.80 -25.39
CA TYR A 246 -18.71 27.53 -25.39
C TYR A 246 -18.75 28.79 -26.25
N LYS A 247 -17.61 29.30 -26.72
CA LYS A 247 -17.57 30.35 -27.74
C LYS A 247 -17.63 29.74 -29.15
N ALA A 248 -16.99 28.59 -29.35
CA ALA A 248 -17.03 27.86 -30.62
C ALA A 248 -18.39 27.19 -30.86
N LYS A 249 -19.03 26.69 -29.80
CA LYS A 249 -20.33 26.00 -29.79
C LYS A 249 -21.21 26.49 -28.63
N PRO A 250 -21.86 27.66 -28.78
CA PRO A 250 -22.70 28.24 -27.74
C PRO A 250 -23.85 27.34 -27.28
N GLU A 251 -24.35 26.48 -28.17
CA GLU A 251 -25.42 25.51 -27.91
C GLU A 251 -25.05 24.44 -26.88
N LEU A 252 -23.76 24.15 -26.70
CA LEU A 252 -23.26 23.19 -25.71
C LEU A 252 -23.03 23.84 -24.33
N LYS A 253 -23.27 25.14 -24.19
CA LYS A 253 -23.04 25.86 -22.95
C LYS A 253 -24.05 25.44 -21.88
N ASN A 254 -23.60 24.68 -20.90
CA ASN A 254 -24.36 24.45 -19.68
C ASN A 254 -24.07 25.60 -18.69
N GLN A 255 -25.05 26.47 -18.49
CA GLN A 255 -24.94 27.58 -17.53
C GLN A 255 -25.34 27.20 -16.11
N LYS A 256 -25.96 26.03 -15.91
CA LYS A 256 -26.46 25.60 -14.60
C LYS A 256 -25.43 24.81 -13.82
N VAL A 257 -24.73 23.88 -14.49
CA VAL A 257 -23.80 22.96 -13.82
C VAL A 257 -22.55 22.76 -14.65
N GLN A 258 -21.40 22.92 -13.99
CA GLN A 258 -20.08 22.53 -14.47
C GLN A 258 -19.50 21.54 -13.45
N TRP A 259 -19.23 20.32 -13.89
CA TRP A 259 -18.69 19.28 -13.01
C TRP A 259 -17.18 19.44 -12.88
N GLY A 260 -16.70 19.49 -11.64
CA GLY A 260 -15.29 19.46 -11.30
C GLY A 260 -15.04 18.46 -10.17
N MET A 261 -13.82 17.96 -10.08
CA MET A 261 -13.37 17.06 -9.02
C MET A 261 -12.14 17.68 -8.36
N SER A 262 -12.15 17.76 -7.04
CA SER A 262 -10.99 18.14 -6.25
C SER A 262 -10.57 16.93 -5.42
N ILE A 263 -9.30 16.56 -5.51
CA ILE A 263 -8.73 15.46 -4.76
C ILE A 263 -7.77 16.05 -3.74
N ASP A 264 -8.05 15.82 -2.45
CA ASP A 264 -7.13 16.19 -1.38
C ASP A 264 -6.05 15.11 -1.24
N LEU A 265 -4.83 15.44 -1.69
CA LEU A 265 -3.69 14.53 -1.63
C LEU A 265 -3.15 14.35 -0.21
N ASN A 266 -3.44 15.25 0.74
CA ASN A 266 -3.01 15.08 2.14
C ASN A 266 -3.74 13.92 2.83
N SER A 267 -4.99 13.68 2.44
CA SER A 267 -5.82 12.58 2.97
C SER A 267 -5.64 11.27 2.18
N CYS A 268 -4.93 11.30 1.04
CA CYS A 268 -4.75 10.14 0.17
C CYS A 268 -3.58 9.27 0.65
N VAL A 269 -3.90 8.14 1.27
CA VAL A 269 -2.90 7.19 1.81
C VAL A 269 -2.64 5.98 0.91
N GLY A 270 -3.19 5.97 -0.32
CA GLY A 270 -3.10 4.84 -1.23
C GLY A 270 -4.04 3.69 -0.86
N CYS A 271 -5.24 3.98 -0.35
CA CYS A 271 -6.18 2.94 0.08
C CYS A 271 -6.80 2.10 -1.05
N ASN A 272 -6.62 2.45 -2.33
CA ASN A 272 -7.05 1.62 -3.46
C ASN A 272 -8.50 1.08 -3.36
N ALA A 273 -9.39 1.87 -2.75
CA ALA A 273 -10.78 1.52 -2.44
C ALA A 273 -11.74 1.89 -3.59
#